data_AF-A0AA40D182-F1
#
_entry.id   AF-A0AA40D182-F1
#
_cell.length_a   1.000
_cell.length_b   1.000
_cell.length_c   1.000
_cell.angle_alpha   90.00
_cell.angle_beta   90.00
_cell.angle_gamma   90.00
#
_symmetry.space_group_name_H-M   'P 1'
#
loop_
_entity.id
_entity.type
_entity.pdbx_description
1 polymer ?
#
loop_
_entity_poly.entity_id
_entity_poly.type
_entity_poly.pdbx_seq_one_letter_code
_entity_poly.pdbx_strand_id
1 'polypeptide(L)'
;MDHANGTANLASAAQTGQTEDAPGFKLKLCTVCASNQNRSMEGHLRLAQAGYPVISFGTGSLVRLPGPTITQPNVYKFNETSYDSIYRELEAKDPRLYRANGLLNMLGRNRVIKWGPERWQDWQIGMPRLKHEKDQGSEGMEGGVADVVITCEERCWDAVIDDLLNRGSPLNRPVHVINIDIRDNHEEASIGGGAIVDLADSLNKIAVEERDKVGAASFDSGSAASRSGFDERVPDVLADWQERWPNLPATWTLAWF
;
A
#
# COMPACT_ATOMS: atom_id res chain seq x y z
N MET A 1 57.82 35.27 -43.62
CA MET A 1 58.40 34.30 -42.68
C MET A 1 57.55 34.34 -41.43
N ASP A 2 57.02 33.17 -41.08
CA ASP A 2 56.59 32.71 -39.76
C ASP A 2 55.31 33.32 -39.18
N HIS A 3 54.20 32.56 -39.16
CA HIS A 3 53.79 31.60 -38.10
C HIS A 3 53.43 32.35 -36.79
N ALA A 4 52.34 32.12 -36.05
CA ALA A 4 51.27 31.13 -36.10
C ALA A 4 50.10 31.58 -35.19
N ASN A 5 48.95 30.93 -35.41
CA ASN A 5 47.72 30.89 -34.62
C ASN A 5 47.91 30.70 -33.10
N GLY A 6 46.99 31.28 -32.33
CA GLY A 6 46.80 30.98 -30.91
C GLY A 6 45.48 31.52 -30.34
N THR A 7 44.35 31.29 -31.01
CA THR A 7 43.02 31.51 -30.41
C THR A 7 42.70 30.35 -29.46
N ALA A 8 42.60 30.67 -28.17
CA ALA A 8 42.21 29.73 -27.13
C ALA A 8 40.74 29.30 -27.33
N ASN A 9 40.55 28.01 -27.64
CA ASN A 9 39.24 27.35 -27.58
C ASN A 9 38.76 27.30 -26.12
N LEU A 10 37.75 28.11 -25.79
CA LEU A 10 36.89 27.86 -24.64
C LEU A 10 35.97 26.70 -25.01
N ALA A 11 36.36 25.49 -24.63
CA ALA A 11 35.47 24.34 -24.67
C ALA A 11 34.31 24.59 -23.69
N SER A 12 33.11 24.77 -24.23
CA SER A 12 31.87 24.73 -23.46
C SER A 12 31.72 23.31 -22.89
N ALA A 13 32.03 23.15 -21.61
CA ALA A 13 31.64 21.96 -20.87
C ALA A 13 30.12 21.91 -20.88
N ALA A 14 29.56 20.98 -21.67
CA ALA A 14 28.17 20.63 -21.63
C ALA A 14 27.84 20.18 -20.20
N GLN A 15 27.13 21.04 -19.45
CA GLN A 15 26.41 20.61 -18.28
C GLN A 15 25.30 19.68 -18.78
N THR A 16 25.58 18.37 -18.78
CA THR A 16 24.54 17.36 -18.70
C THR A 16 23.88 17.53 -17.33
N GLY A 17 22.94 18.47 -17.26
CA GLY A 17 21.95 18.49 -16.19
C GLY A 17 21.20 17.18 -16.29
N GLN A 18 21.53 16.24 -15.42
CA GLN A 18 20.57 15.25 -15.01
C GLN A 18 19.41 16.05 -14.40
N THR A 19 18.37 16.26 -15.20
CA THR A 19 17.05 16.54 -14.66
C THR A 19 16.76 15.38 -13.73
N GLU A 20 16.77 15.64 -12.42
CA GLU A 20 16.09 14.75 -11.48
C GLU A 20 14.63 14.71 -11.96
N ASP A 21 14.28 13.65 -12.67
CA ASP A 21 12.92 13.43 -13.13
C ASP A 21 12.04 13.44 -11.88
N ALA A 22 11.11 14.39 -11.82
CA ALA A 22 10.08 14.39 -10.81
C ALA A 22 9.45 12.99 -10.77
N PRO A 23 9.20 12.40 -9.58
CA PRO A 23 8.66 11.05 -9.50
C PRO A 23 7.39 10.96 -10.36
N GLY A 24 7.41 10.03 -11.32
CA GLY A 24 6.30 9.82 -12.24
C GLY A 24 5.00 9.48 -11.48
N PHE A 25 3.86 9.63 -12.15
CA PHE A 25 2.55 9.33 -11.57
C PHE A 25 2.50 7.91 -10.99
N LYS A 26 1.96 7.81 -9.77
CA LYS A 26 1.73 6.55 -9.04
C LYS A 26 0.29 6.48 -8.53
N LEU A 27 -0.37 5.35 -8.74
CA LEU A 27 -1.64 5.01 -8.11
C LEU A 27 -1.50 4.97 -6.59
N LYS A 28 -2.56 5.39 -5.91
CA LYS A 28 -2.66 5.37 -4.45
C LYS A 28 -3.19 4.04 -3.97
N LEU A 29 -2.46 3.36 -3.10
CA LEU A 29 -2.79 1.99 -2.69
C LEU A 29 -3.17 1.90 -1.22
N CYS A 30 -3.97 0.90 -0.91
CA CYS A 30 -4.36 0.56 0.45
C CYS A 30 -4.25 -0.95 0.63
N THR A 31 -3.64 -1.43 1.72
CA THR A 31 -3.55 -2.87 2.03
C THR A 31 -4.29 -3.20 3.32
N VAL A 32 -5.08 -4.26 3.34
CA VAL A 32 -5.99 -4.57 4.45
C VAL A 32 -5.92 -6.05 4.84
N CYS A 33 -5.69 -6.32 6.12
CA CYS A 33 -5.80 -7.68 6.69
C CYS A 33 -6.62 -7.65 7.98
N ALA A 34 -6.60 -8.73 8.78
CA ALA A 34 -7.40 -8.77 10.01
C ALA A 34 -6.87 -7.85 11.10
N SER A 35 -5.57 -7.96 11.44
CA SER A 35 -4.98 -7.28 12.60
C SER A 35 -4.06 -6.10 12.25
N ASN A 36 -3.85 -5.81 10.97
CA ASN A 36 -2.82 -4.87 10.49
C ASN A 36 -1.44 -5.18 11.10
N GLN A 37 -0.99 -6.43 11.00
CA GLN A 37 0.26 -6.88 11.64
C GLN A 37 1.21 -7.55 10.66
N ASN A 38 0.74 -8.60 9.97
CA ASN A 38 1.59 -9.42 9.13
C ASN A 38 1.43 -9.06 7.65
N ARG A 39 0.38 -9.58 7.00
CA ARG A 39 0.14 -9.52 5.54
C ARG A 39 0.01 -8.10 4.99
N SER A 40 -0.89 -7.27 5.55
CA SER A 40 -1.03 -5.89 5.07
C SER A 40 0.19 -5.02 5.35
N MET A 41 0.91 -5.27 6.45
CA MET A 41 2.15 -4.52 6.74
C MET A 41 3.33 -4.95 5.86
N GLU A 42 3.40 -6.22 5.45
CA GLU A 42 4.37 -6.66 4.44
C GLU A 42 4.04 -6.03 3.08
N GLY A 43 2.77 -6.07 2.65
CA GLY A 43 2.32 -5.39 1.43
C GLY A 43 2.61 -3.88 1.46
N HIS A 44 2.30 -3.20 2.56
CA HIS A 44 2.63 -1.79 2.77
C HIS A 44 4.12 -1.51 2.60
N LEU A 45 4.98 -2.27 3.28
CA LEU A 45 6.44 -2.09 3.18
C LEU A 45 6.92 -2.23 1.74
N ARG A 46 6.48 -3.29 1.04
CA ARG A 46 6.90 -3.58 -0.33
C ARG A 46 6.45 -2.50 -1.30
N LEU A 47 5.21 -2.02 -1.16
CA LEU A 47 4.67 -0.92 -1.97
C LEU A 47 5.42 0.39 -1.71
N ALA A 48 5.67 0.74 -0.44
CA ALA A 48 6.41 1.94 -0.09
C ALA A 48 7.86 1.89 -0.62
N GLN A 49 8.53 0.74 -0.52
CA GLN A 49 9.86 0.51 -1.11
C GLN A 49 9.88 0.60 -2.64
N ALA A 50 8.77 0.26 -3.29
CA ALA A 50 8.57 0.43 -4.74
C ALA A 50 8.12 1.86 -5.13
N GLY A 51 8.03 2.78 -4.16
CA GLY A 51 7.72 4.19 -4.39
C GLY A 51 6.23 4.48 -4.58
N TYR A 52 5.33 3.58 -4.17
CA TYR A 52 3.89 3.84 -4.22
C TYR A 52 3.41 4.60 -2.99
N PRO A 53 2.52 5.59 -3.16
CA PRO A 53 1.68 6.10 -2.08
C PRO A 53 0.85 4.96 -1.50
N VAL A 54 0.98 4.67 -0.20
CA VAL A 54 0.32 3.52 0.43
C VAL A 54 -0.11 3.78 1.87
N ILE A 55 -1.30 3.29 2.21
CA ILE A 55 -1.80 3.17 3.58
C ILE A 55 -2.18 1.71 3.87
N SER A 56 -2.36 1.35 5.15
CA SER A 56 -2.75 -0.02 5.51
C SER A 56 -3.63 -0.09 6.74
N PHE A 57 -4.49 -1.11 6.80
CA PHE A 57 -5.49 -1.26 7.87
C PHE A 57 -5.73 -2.71 8.30
N GLY A 58 -6.50 -2.82 9.37
CA GLY A 58 -7.06 -4.02 9.96
C GLY A 58 -8.59 -3.96 9.96
N THR A 59 -9.29 -5.06 9.67
CA THR A 59 -10.76 -5.11 9.74
C THR A 59 -11.28 -5.66 11.07
N GLY A 60 -10.42 -6.30 11.87
CA GLY A 60 -10.77 -6.91 13.14
C GLY A 60 -11.33 -5.89 14.14
N SER A 61 -12.03 -6.38 15.17
CA SER A 61 -12.42 -5.54 16.31
C SER A 61 -11.25 -5.19 17.22
N LEU A 62 -10.28 -6.11 17.33
CA LEU A 62 -9.06 -5.97 18.13
C LEU A 62 -7.88 -6.57 17.35
N VAL A 63 -6.69 -6.07 17.64
CA VAL A 63 -5.43 -6.64 17.18
C VAL A 63 -5.15 -7.89 18.01
N ARG A 64 -4.97 -9.04 17.37
CA ARG A 64 -4.67 -10.31 18.06
C ARG A 64 -3.33 -10.85 17.58
N LEU A 65 -2.42 -11.08 18.51
CA LEU A 65 -1.11 -11.70 18.27
C LEU A 65 -1.02 -13.03 19.02
N PRO A 66 -0.33 -14.04 18.45
CA PRO A 66 -0.02 -15.28 19.15
C PRO A 66 0.63 -15.02 20.53
N GLY A 67 0.18 -15.76 21.54
CA GLY A 67 0.80 -15.78 22.86
C GLY A 67 1.40 -17.14 23.20
N PRO A 68 1.63 -17.45 24.49
CA PRO A 68 2.24 -18.71 24.91
C PRO A 68 1.44 -19.96 24.51
N THR A 69 0.11 -19.83 24.43
CA THR A 69 -0.79 -20.89 23.98
C THR A 69 -1.86 -20.32 23.05
N ILE A 70 -2.54 -21.20 22.29
CA ILE A 70 -3.65 -20.82 21.39
C ILE A 70 -4.81 -20.12 22.13
N THR A 71 -5.00 -20.41 23.41
CA THR A 71 -6.06 -19.83 24.25
C THR A 71 -5.64 -18.55 24.97
N GLN A 72 -4.37 -18.15 24.87
CA GLN A 72 -3.83 -16.97 25.54
C GLN A 72 -3.20 -15.99 24.53
N PRO A 73 -3.98 -15.41 23.58
CA PRO A 73 -3.45 -14.42 22.65
C PRO A 73 -3.10 -13.11 23.38
N ASN A 74 -2.15 -12.37 22.83
CA ASN A 74 -1.95 -10.97 23.20
C ASN A 74 -2.95 -10.12 22.40
N VAL A 75 -3.68 -9.23 23.08
CA VAL A 75 -4.80 -8.49 22.49
C VAL A 75 -4.63 -7.00 22.74
N TYR A 76 -4.71 -6.22 21.67
CA TYR A 76 -4.53 -4.77 21.69
C TYR A 76 -5.65 -4.07 20.95
N LYS A 77 -5.85 -2.78 21.25
CA LYS A 77 -6.81 -1.94 20.54
C LYS A 77 -6.13 -1.25 19.36
N PHE A 78 -6.82 -1.24 18.23
CA PHE A 78 -6.47 -0.39 17.09
C PHE A 78 -6.49 1.09 17.48
N ASN A 79 -5.72 1.91 16.76
CA ASN A 79 -5.69 3.37 16.90
C ASN A 79 -5.24 3.91 18.28
N GLU A 80 -5.11 3.06 19.31
CA GLU A 80 -4.73 3.43 20.68
C GLU A 80 -3.33 2.91 21.08
N THR A 81 -2.87 1.81 20.49
CA THR A 81 -1.61 1.16 20.89
C THR A 81 -0.58 1.21 19.76
N SER A 82 0.62 1.76 20.01
CA SER A 82 1.70 1.80 19.02
C SER A 82 2.39 0.44 18.84
N TYR A 83 2.97 0.17 17.66
CA TYR A 83 3.78 -1.05 17.47
C TYR A 83 5.00 -1.09 18.39
N ASP A 84 5.59 0.07 18.70
CA ASP A 84 6.73 0.14 19.63
C ASP A 84 6.33 -0.23 21.06
N SER A 85 5.14 0.19 21.51
CA SER A 85 4.58 -0.22 22.80
C SER A 85 4.37 -1.74 22.86
N ILE A 86 3.77 -2.32 21.82
CA ILE A 86 3.57 -3.79 21.73
C ILE A 86 4.92 -4.51 21.74
N TYR A 87 5.89 -4.04 20.96
CA TYR A 87 7.24 -4.61 20.92
C TYR A 87 7.87 -4.67 22.30
N ARG A 88 7.91 -3.54 23.02
CA ARG A 88 8.53 -3.45 24.35
C ARG A 88 7.82 -4.31 25.38
N GLU A 89 6.49 -4.36 25.35
CA GLU A 89 5.71 -5.21 26.25
C GLU A 89 6.06 -6.70 26.04
N LEU A 90 6.05 -7.17 24.79
CA LEU A 90 6.35 -8.57 24.49
C LEU A 90 7.82 -8.91 24.77
N GLU A 91 8.75 -8.00 24.46
CA GLU A 91 10.17 -8.15 24.76
C GLU A 91 10.42 -8.28 26.28
N ALA A 92 9.73 -7.48 27.10
CA ALA A 92 9.83 -7.57 28.55
C ALA A 92 9.17 -8.84 29.12
N LYS A 93 8.12 -9.34 28.47
CA LYS A 93 7.31 -10.49 28.94
C LYS A 93 8.00 -11.83 28.73
N ASP A 94 8.42 -12.13 27.49
CA ASP A 94 9.21 -13.33 27.18
C ASP A 94 9.97 -13.15 25.86
N PRO A 95 11.19 -12.59 25.89
CA PRO A 95 11.94 -12.28 24.68
C PRO A 95 12.34 -13.55 23.91
N ARG A 96 12.45 -14.71 24.59
CA ARG A 96 12.83 -15.96 23.95
C ARG A 96 11.66 -16.49 23.11
N LEU A 97 10.47 -16.55 23.68
CA LEU A 97 9.25 -16.99 22.99
C LEU A 97 8.95 -16.10 21.78
N TYR A 98 8.89 -14.77 22.00
CA TYR A 98 8.45 -13.84 20.96
C TYR A 98 9.48 -13.57 19.88
N ARG A 99 10.76 -13.91 20.12
CA ARG A 99 11.77 -13.97 19.05
C ARG A 99 11.68 -15.28 18.28
N ALA A 100 11.49 -16.42 18.96
CA ALA A 100 11.40 -17.74 18.32
C ALA A 100 10.18 -17.87 17.40
N ASN A 101 9.04 -17.28 17.75
CA ASN A 101 7.84 -17.29 16.90
C ASN A 101 7.78 -16.13 15.88
N GLY A 102 8.85 -15.32 15.78
CA GLY A 102 8.96 -14.24 14.79
C GLY A 102 8.21 -12.95 15.12
N LEU A 103 7.46 -12.85 16.23
CA LEU A 103 6.69 -11.65 16.55
C LEU A 103 7.55 -10.41 16.81
N LEU A 104 8.67 -10.52 17.53
CA LEU A 104 9.56 -9.38 17.74
C LEU A 104 10.17 -8.90 16.41
N ASN A 105 10.49 -9.82 15.49
CA ASN A 105 11.02 -9.43 14.18
C ASN A 105 9.95 -8.68 13.36
N MET A 106 8.72 -9.20 13.35
CA MET A 106 7.58 -8.56 12.68
C MET A 106 7.27 -7.17 13.26
N LEU A 107 7.20 -7.05 14.58
CA LEU A 107 6.94 -5.77 15.25
C LEU A 107 8.08 -4.77 15.07
N GLY A 108 9.33 -5.28 15.03
CA GLY A 108 10.51 -4.50 14.70
C GLY A 108 10.44 -3.87 13.30
N ARG A 109 9.89 -4.62 12.33
CA ARG A 109 9.54 -4.11 11.00
C ARG A 109 8.38 -3.10 11.07
N ASN A 110 7.28 -3.43 11.75
CA ASN A 110 6.08 -2.59 11.73
C ASN A 110 6.31 -1.19 12.32
N ARG A 111 7.06 -1.09 13.42
CA ARG A 111 7.33 0.21 14.08
C ARG A 111 8.20 1.17 13.28
N VAL A 112 8.92 0.70 12.25
CA VAL A 112 9.68 1.57 11.35
C VAL A 112 8.85 2.00 10.13
N ILE A 113 7.73 1.33 9.88
CA ILE A 113 6.82 1.62 8.77
C ILE A 113 5.82 2.70 9.18
N LYS A 114 5.12 2.51 10.30
CA LYS A 114 4.12 3.45 10.82
C LYS A 114 3.95 3.34 12.33
N TRP A 115 3.24 4.28 12.95
CA TRP A 115 3.09 4.36 14.40
C TRP A 115 2.43 3.13 15.05
N GLY A 116 1.30 2.66 14.49
CA GLY A 116 0.50 1.60 15.09
C GLY A 116 -0.51 1.01 14.11
N PRO A 117 -1.14 -0.12 14.48
CA PRO A 117 -2.20 -0.73 13.69
C PRO A 117 -3.44 0.17 13.66
N GLU A 118 -3.97 0.37 12.47
CA GLU A 118 -5.15 1.19 12.23
C GLU A 118 -6.32 0.33 11.79
N ARG A 119 -7.53 0.74 12.19
CA ARG A 119 -8.76 0.01 11.85
C ARG A 119 -9.45 0.63 10.65
N TRP A 120 -9.83 -0.21 9.69
CA TRP A 120 -10.50 0.17 8.45
C TRP A 120 -11.78 0.97 8.71
N GLN A 121 -12.66 0.43 9.56
CA GLN A 121 -13.97 1.03 9.85
C GLN A 121 -13.86 2.37 10.58
N ASP A 122 -12.74 2.64 11.23
CA ASP A 122 -12.52 3.89 11.97
C ASP A 122 -11.88 4.97 11.07
N TRP A 123 -11.38 4.59 9.88
CA TRP A 123 -10.80 5.53 8.93
C TRP A 123 -11.88 6.37 8.26
N GLN A 124 -11.73 7.69 8.34
CA GLN A 124 -12.57 8.65 7.62
C GLN A 124 -11.99 8.89 6.22
N ILE A 125 -12.60 8.24 5.22
CA ILE A 125 -12.18 8.34 3.82
C ILE A 125 -12.40 9.77 3.32
N GLY A 126 -11.45 10.29 2.55
CA GLY A 126 -11.46 11.68 2.03
C GLY A 126 -11.01 12.74 3.03
N MET A 127 -10.80 12.38 4.30
CA MET A 127 -10.30 13.32 5.29
C MET A 127 -8.76 13.39 5.28
N PRO A 128 -8.17 14.60 5.43
CA PRO A 128 -6.73 14.76 5.40
C PRO A 128 -5.98 13.92 6.45
N ARG A 129 -4.97 13.17 6.02
CA ARG A 129 -4.16 12.28 6.90
C ARG A 129 -2.95 12.98 7.52
N LEU A 130 -3.14 14.17 8.08
CA LEU A 130 -2.06 15.07 8.54
C LEU A 130 -1.16 14.51 9.67
N LYS A 131 -1.62 13.49 10.41
CA LYS A 131 -0.86 12.89 11.51
C LYS A 131 0.03 11.72 11.07
N HIS A 132 0.07 11.41 9.77
CA HIS A 132 0.72 10.24 9.19
C HIS A 132 1.91 10.59 8.29
N GLU A 133 2.38 11.84 8.30
CA GLU A 133 3.47 12.34 7.44
C GLU A 133 4.81 11.59 7.59
N LYS A 134 4.97 10.82 8.68
CA LYS A 134 6.17 10.02 8.96
C LYS A 134 6.02 8.55 8.59
N ASP A 135 4.81 8.13 8.22
CA ASP A 135 4.58 6.77 7.78
C ASP A 135 5.24 6.59 6.39
N GLN A 136 5.86 5.45 6.16
CA GLN A 136 6.45 5.15 4.86
C GLN A 136 5.34 5.12 3.78
N GLY A 137 5.58 5.71 2.61
CA GLY A 137 4.57 5.80 1.56
C GLY A 137 3.43 6.77 1.83
N SER A 138 3.56 7.68 2.82
CA SER A 138 2.54 8.71 3.11
C SER A 138 2.45 9.82 2.07
N GLU A 139 3.52 10.10 1.34
CA GLU A 139 3.55 11.08 0.25
C GLU A 139 2.56 10.70 -0.86
N GLY A 140 1.64 11.61 -1.19
CA GLY A 140 0.54 11.38 -2.13
C GLY A 140 -0.76 10.87 -1.48
N MET A 141 -0.73 10.48 -0.20
CA MET A 141 -1.90 9.99 0.55
C MET A 141 -2.58 11.08 1.41
N GLU A 142 -2.19 12.35 1.24
CA GLU A 142 -2.68 13.48 2.05
C GLU A 142 -4.19 13.64 1.93
N GLY A 143 -4.75 13.40 0.74
CA GLY A 143 -6.18 13.47 0.46
C GLY A 143 -7.02 12.33 1.07
N GLY A 144 -6.39 11.35 1.72
CA GLY A 144 -7.10 10.28 2.42
C GLY A 144 -7.97 9.42 1.49
N VAL A 145 -7.52 9.20 0.25
CA VAL A 145 -8.19 8.33 -0.73
C VAL A 145 -7.17 7.42 -1.39
N ALA A 146 -7.59 6.19 -1.69
CA ALA A 146 -6.86 5.23 -2.50
C ALA A 146 -7.54 5.03 -3.86
N ASP A 147 -6.80 4.60 -4.87
CA ASP A 147 -7.34 4.17 -6.16
C ASP A 147 -7.64 2.66 -6.15
N VAL A 148 -6.87 1.90 -5.36
CA VAL A 148 -6.99 0.45 -5.22
C VAL A 148 -6.84 0.04 -3.74
N VAL A 149 -7.76 -0.78 -3.26
CA VAL A 149 -7.72 -1.44 -1.95
C VAL A 149 -7.44 -2.93 -2.17
N ILE A 150 -6.40 -3.44 -1.54
CA ILE A 150 -5.99 -4.83 -1.61
C ILE A 150 -6.25 -5.50 -0.27
N THR A 151 -7.14 -6.49 -0.23
CA THR A 151 -7.40 -7.30 0.96
C THR A 151 -6.61 -8.59 0.92
N CYS A 152 -6.20 -9.10 2.08
CA CYS A 152 -5.32 -10.28 2.16
C CYS A 152 -6.04 -11.62 2.45
N GLU A 153 -7.36 -11.60 2.55
CA GLU A 153 -8.24 -12.77 2.73
C GLU A 153 -9.71 -12.37 2.52
N GLU A 154 -10.53 -13.33 2.09
CA GLU A 154 -11.97 -13.14 1.81
C GLU A 154 -12.75 -12.51 2.98
N ARG A 155 -12.45 -12.89 4.22
CA ARG A 155 -13.12 -12.26 5.37
C ARG A 155 -12.82 -10.76 5.50
N CYS A 156 -11.61 -10.34 5.13
CA CYS A 156 -11.26 -8.92 5.13
C CYS A 156 -11.90 -8.20 3.95
N TRP A 157 -12.01 -8.88 2.80
CA TRP A 157 -12.78 -8.41 1.65
C TRP A 157 -14.22 -8.11 2.04
N ASP A 158 -14.93 -9.08 2.61
CA ASP A 158 -16.35 -8.91 3.00
C ASP A 158 -16.52 -7.72 3.94
N ALA A 159 -15.66 -7.61 4.96
CA ALA A 159 -15.70 -6.52 5.91
C ALA A 159 -15.41 -5.14 5.28
N VAL A 160 -14.56 -5.08 4.26
CA VAL A 160 -14.29 -3.85 3.50
C VAL A 160 -15.50 -3.49 2.64
N ILE A 161 -16.05 -4.44 1.88
CA ILE A 161 -17.20 -4.21 0.99
C ILE A 161 -18.44 -3.80 1.79
N ASP A 162 -18.76 -4.51 2.87
CA ASP A 162 -19.89 -4.19 3.74
C ASP A 162 -19.76 -2.79 4.33
N ASP A 163 -18.56 -2.42 4.79
CA ASP A 163 -18.31 -1.09 5.34
C ASP A 163 -18.44 0.01 4.27
N LEU A 164 -17.94 -0.20 3.05
CA LEU A 164 -18.11 0.74 1.94
C LEU A 164 -19.58 0.92 1.54
N LEU A 165 -20.35 -0.18 1.46
CA LEU A 165 -21.79 -0.12 1.20
C LEU A 165 -22.53 0.66 2.29
N ASN A 166 -22.19 0.44 3.56
CA ASN A 166 -22.82 1.12 4.69
C ASN A 166 -22.48 2.62 4.76
N ARG A 167 -21.35 3.06 4.19
CA ARG A 167 -20.98 4.48 4.11
C ARG A 167 -21.81 5.26 3.10
N GLY A 168 -22.41 4.60 2.11
CA GLY A 168 -23.30 5.24 1.12
C GLY A 168 -22.58 6.12 0.09
N SER A 169 -21.29 5.89 -0.14
CA SER A 169 -20.50 6.53 -1.20
C SER A 169 -20.49 8.07 -1.22
N PRO A 170 -20.18 8.75 -0.09
CA PRO A 170 -20.24 10.21 0.01
C PRO A 170 -19.32 10.96 -0.96
N LEU A 171 -18.21 10.35 -1.41
CA LEU A 171 -17.31 10.99 -2.37
C LEU A 171 -17.70 10.71 -3.82
N ASN A 172 -18.57 9.72 -4.05
CA ASN A 172 -18.93 9.19 -5.37
C ASN A 172 -17.69 8.91 -6.22
N ARG A 173 -16.62 8.40 -5.59
CA ARG A 173 -15.34 8.11 -6.23
C ARG A 173 -15.15 6.60 -6.37
N PRO A 174 -14.92 6.07 -7.59
CA PRO A 174 -14.65 4.65 -7.77
C PRO A 174 -13.35 4.22 -7.08
N VAL A 175 -13.37 3.03 -6.49
CA VAL A 175 -12.20 2.34 -5.93
C VAL A 175 -12.25 0.87 -6.32
N HIS A 176 -11.14 0.34 -6.83
CA HIS A 176 -11.04 -1.09 -7.06
C HIS A 176 -10.73 -1.79 -5.75
N VAL A 177 -11.50 -2.82 -5.41
CA VAL A 177 -11.18 -3.71 -4.29
C VAL A 177 -10.72 -5.03 -4.90
N ILE A 178 -9.52 -5.47 -4.53
CA ILE A 178 -8.89 -6.71 -5.01
C ILE A 178 -8.52 -7.56 -3.79
N ASN A 179 -9.08 -8.76 -3.65
CA ASN A 179 -8.65 -9.72 -2.66
C ASN A 179 -7.49 -10.49 -3.25
N ILE A 180 -6.49 -10.77 -2.45
CA ILE A 180 -5.46 -11.75 -2.75
C ILE A 180 -5.38 -12.64 -1.53
N ASP A 181 -5.73 -13.92 -1.68
CA ASP A 181 -5.72 -14.87 -0.57
C ASP A 181 -4.29 -15.20 -0.16
N ILE A 182 -3.82 -14.52 0.88
CA ILE A 182 -2.49 -14.70 1.45
C ILE A 182 -2.64 -15.41 2.79
N ARG A 183 -2.01 -16.56 2.92
CA ARG A 183 -1.97 -17.31 4.20
C ARG A 183 -1.25 -16.51 5.27
N ASP A 184 -1.76 -16.56 6.50
CA ASP A 184 -1.24 -15.74 7.61
C ASP A 184 0.00 -16.33 8.28
N ASN A 185 1.11 -16.37 7.55
CA ASN A 185 2.44 -16.65 8.08
C ASN A 185 3.48 -15.75 7.41
N HIS A 186 4.72 -15.78 7.87
CA HIS A 186 5.76 -14.86 7.41
C HIS A 186 6.20 -15.10 5.97
N GLU A 187 6.30 -16.37 5.55
CA GLU A 187 6.78 -16.75 4.22
C GLU A 187 5.76 -16.34 3.16
N GLU A 188 4.51 -16.73 3.36
CA GLU A 188 3.40 -16.42 2.45
C GLU A 188 3.12 -14.91 2.41
N ALA A 189 3.26 -14.20 3.53
CA ALA A 189 3.17 -12.74 3.53
C ALA A 189 4.27 -12.08 2.68
N SER A 190 5.50 -12.60 2.72
CA SER A 190 6.61 -12.11 1.89
C SER A 190 6.38 -12.35 0.40
N ILE A 191 5.91 -13.55 0.04
CA ILE A 191 5.55 -13.90 -1.35
C ILE A 191 4.39 -13.01 -1.82
N GLY A 192 3.33 -12.92 -1.02
CA GLY A 192 2.16 -12.08 -1.30
C GLY A 192 2.51 -10.60 -1.43
N GLY A 193 3.44 -10.09 -0.60
CA GLY A 193 3.93 -8.71 -0.72
C GLY A 193 4.62 -8.43 -2.06
N GLY A 194 5.39 -9.38 -2.58
CA GLY A 194 5.97 -9.28 -3.93
C GLY A 194 4.89 -9.33 -5.03
N ALA A 195 3.92 -10.22 -4.90
CA ALA A 195 2.81 -10.34 -5.84
C ALA A 195 1.92 -9.07 -5.88
N ILE A 196 1.73 -8.42 -4.72
CA ILE A 196 1.06 -7.12 -4.60
C ILE A 196 1.79 -6.03 -5.38
N VAL A 197 3.13 -5.99 -5.32
CA VAL A 197 3.92 -5.03 -6.10
C VAL A 197 3.79 -5.29 -7.60
N ASP A 198 3.86 -6.56 -8.04
CA ASP A 198 3.66 -6.92 -9.45
C ASP A 198 2.28 -6.48 -9.98
N LEU A 199 1.22 -6.63 -9.16
CA LEU A 199 -0.11 -6.14 -9.50
C LEU A 199 -0.13 -4.61 -9.58
N ALA A 200 0.45 -3.93 -8.59
CA ALA A 200 0.52 -2.48 -8.54
C ALA A 200 1.26 -1.90 -9.76
N ASP A 201 2.38 -2.49 -10.16
CA ASP A 201 3.13 -2.09 -11.35
C ASP A 201 2.33 -2.27 -12.63
N SER A 202 1.61 -3.40 -12.75
CA SER A 202 0.75 -3.69 -13.91
C SER A 202 -0.42 -2.70 -14.02
N LEU A 203 -1.08 -2.40 -12.90
CA LEU A 203 -2.15 -1.40 -12.84
C LEU A 203 -1.63 0.01 -13.08
N ASN A 204 -0.47 0.36 -12.50
CA ASN A 204 0.10 1.69 -12.65
C ASN A 204 0.50 1.99 -14.10
N LYS A 205 1.03 0.98 -14.81
CA LYS A 205 1.35 1.11 -16.23
C LYS A 205 0.14 1.57 -17.03
N ILE A 206 -0.99 0.88 -16.89
CA ILE A 206 -2.21 1.24 -17.63
C ILE A 206 -2.79 2.58 -17.15
N ALA A 207 -2.65 2.91 -15.86
CA ALA A 207 -3.09 4.19 -15.32
C ALA A 207 -2.28 5.37 -15.88
N VAL A 208 -0.96 5.23 -16.01
CA VAL A 208 -0.09 6.23 -16.65
C VAL A 208 -0.50 6.42 -18.12
N GLU A 209 -0.68 5.33 -18.87
CA GLU A 209 -1.12 5.40 -20.27
C GLU A 209 -2.44 6.14 -20.44
N GLU A 210 -3.43 5.88 -19.57
CA GLU A 210 -4.72 6.57 -19.63
C GLU A 210 -4.62 8.03 -19.16
N ARG A 211 -3.86 8.29 -18.10
CA ARG A 211 -3.61 9.65 -17.59
C ARG A 211 -2.95 10.53 -18.64
N ASP A 212 -2.03 10.00 -19.44
CA ASP A 212 -1.38 10.73 -20.53
C ASP A 212 -2.36 11.03 -21.68
N LYS A 213 -3.32 10.14 -21.95
CA LYS A 213 -4.35 10.34 -22.98
C LYS A 213 -5.39 11.38 -22.58
N VAL A 214 -5.94 11.29 -21.37
CA VAL A 214 -7.05 12.14 -20.91
C VAL A 214 -6.58 13.43 -20.22
N GLY A 215 -5.29 13.50 -19.89
CA GLY A 215 -4.66 14.59 -19.17
C GLY A 215 -4.75 14.46 -17.65
N ALA A 216 -3.65 14.82 -16.99
CA ALA A 216 -3.47 14.79 -15.53
C ALA A 216 -4.67 15.35 -14.74
N ALA A 217 -5.11 16.57 -15.05
CA ALA A 217 -6.19 17.24 -14.32
C ALA A 217 -7.53 16.48 -14.39
N SER A 218 -7.80 15.84 -15.53
CA SER A 218 -9.00 15.03 -15.72
C SER A 218 -8.90 13.74 -14.90
N PHE A 219 -7.83 12.97 -15.11
CA PHE A 219 -7.62 11.69 -14.44
C PHE A 219 -7.57 11.83 -12.91
N ASP A 220 -6.83 12.83 -12.43
CA ASP A 220 -6.57 13.03 -11.00
C ASP A 220 -7.83 13.51 -10.24
N SER A 221 -8.84 14.05 -10.95
CA SER A 221 -10.16 14.30 -10.35
C SER A 221 -10.81 13.01 -9.84
N GLY A 222 -10.46 11.88 -10.47
CA GLY A 222 -10.93 10.52 -10.24
C GLY A 222 -12.44 10.38 -10.16
N SER A 223 -13.17 11.17 -10.96
CA SER A 223 -14.55 10.84 -11.28
C SER A 223 -14.62 9.57 -12.12
N ALA A 224 -15.74 8.85 -12.07
CA ALA A 224 -15.94 7.64 -12.89
C ALA A 224 -15.77 7.91 -14.39
N ALA A 225 -16.27 9.06 -14.89
CA ALA A 225 -16.12 9.42 -16.30
C ALA A 225 -14.66 9.70 -16.70
N SER A 226 -13.88 10.33 -15.81
CA SER A 226 -12.47 10.65 -16.10
C SER A 226 -11.54 9.44 -16.04
N ARG A 227 -11.96 8.36 -15.38
CA ARG A 227 -11.16 7.16 -15.15
C ARG A 227 -11.65 5.93 -15.92
N SER A 228 -12.73 6.04 -16.68
CA SER A 228 -13.37 4.87 -17.32
C SER A 228 -12.41 4.03 -18.15
N GLY A 229 -11.50 4.65 -18.92
CA GLY A 229 -10.50 3.94 -19.72
C GLY A 229 -9.51 3.12 -18.89
N PHE A 230 -9.19 3.55 -17.67
CA PHE A 230 -8.38 2.77 -16.73
C PHE A 230 -9.24 1.67 -16.10
N ASP A 231 -10.42 2.04 -15.57
CA ASP A 231 -11.29 1.15 -14.81
C ASP A 231 -11.76 -0.06 -15.67
N GLU A 232 -12.01 0.14 -16.97
CA GLU A 232 -12.38 -0.90 -17.94
C GLU A 232 -11.27 -1.93 -18.19
N ARG A 233 -10.00 -1.54 -18.03
CA ARG A 233 -8.83 -2.40 -18.30
C ARG A 233 -8.35 -3.18 -17.07
N VAL A 234 -8.85 -2.85 -15.87
CA VAL A 234 -8.44 -3.51 -14.63
C VAL A 234 -8.72 -5.01 -14.61
N PRO A 235 -9.88 -5.52 -15.10
CA PRO A 235 -10.13 -6.96 -15.13
C PRO A 235 -9.12 -7.74 -15.99
N ASP A 236 -8.71 -7.19 -17.14
CA ASP A 236 -7.73 -7.82 -18.03
C ASP A 236 -6.34 -7.88 -17.36
N VAL A 237 -5.92 -6.79 -16.72
CA VAL A 237 -4.67 -6.76 -15.95
C VAL A 237 -4.69 -7.78 -14.82
N LEU A 238 -5.82 -7.93 -14.14
CA LEU A 238 -5.95 -8.91 -13.06
C LEU A 238 -5.92 -10.35 -13.58
N ALA A 239 -6.51 -10.61 -14.75
CA ALA A 239 -6.44 -11.93 -15.40
C ALA A 239 -4.98 -12.30 -15.75
N ASP A 240 -4.26 -11.40 -16.40
CA ASP A 240 -2.83 -11.58 -16.72
C ASP A 240 -1.98 -11.77 -15.46
N TRP A 241 -2.28 -11.04 -14.39
CA TRP A 241 -1.62 -11.18 -13.11
C TRP A 241 -1.91 -12.56 -12.47
N GLN A 242 -3.16 -13.03 -12.54
CA GLN A 242 -3.57 -14.32 -11.97
C GLN A 242 -2.87 -15.49 -12.66
N GLU A 243 -2.58 -15.38 -13.97
CA GLU A 243 -1.77 -16.37 -14.70
C GLU A 243 -0.32 -16.44 -14.20
N ARG A 244 0.27 -15.29 -13.82
CA ARG A 244 1.62 -15.23 -13.23
C ARG A 244 1.65 -15.72 -11.78
N TRP A 245 0.56 -15.56 -11.04
CA TRP A 245 0.43 -15.91 -9.62
C TRP A 245 -0.68 -16.94 -9.35
N PRO A 246 -0.62 -18.15 -9.93
CA PRO A 246 -1.73 -19.11 -9.88
C PRO A 246 -2.04 -19.65 -8.48
N ASN A 247 -1.11 -19.51 -7.52
CA ASN A 247 -1.26 -19.96 -6.14
C ASN A 247 -1.79 -18.88 -5.19
N LEU A 248 -2.07 -17.67 -5.70
CA LEU A 248 -2.66 -16.56 -4.97
C LEU A 248 -3.99 -16.21 -5.63
N PRO A 249 -5.09 -16.91 -5.30
CA PRO A 249 -6.40 -16.61 -5.86
C PRO A 249 -6.79 -15.16 -5.57
N ALA A 250 -7.28 -14.47 -6.60
CA ALA A 250 -7.77 -13.12 -6.49
C ALA A 250 -9.25 -13.01 -6.84
N THR A 251 -9.95 -12.14 -6.10
CA THR A 251 -11.32 -11.70 -6.42
C THR A 251 -11.31 -10.19 -6.61
N TRP A 252 -12.23 -9.68 -7.44
CA TRP A 252 -12.29 -8.28 -7.82
C TRP A 252 -13.72 -7.74 -7.89
N THR A 253 -13.87 -6.49 -7.50
CA THR A 253 -15.08 -5.69 -7.64
C THR A 253 -14.70 -4.22 -7.72
N LEU A 254 -15.58 -3.45 -8.35
CA LEU A 254 -15.56 -2.00 -8.28
C LEU A 254 -16.49 -1.55 -7.15
N ALA A 255 -15.98 -0.74 -6.23
CA ALA A 255 -16.74 -0.13 -5.15
C ALA A 255 -16.64 1.40 -5.23
N TRP A 256 -17.30 2.10 -4.30
CA TRP A 256 -17.33 3.55 -4.26
C TRP A 256 -17.02 4.07 -2.86
N PHE A 257 -16.15 5.07 -2.80
CA PHE A 257 -15.95 5.93 -1.63
C PHE A 257 -16.98 7.05 -1.58
#